data_AF-A0A2D5KAQ0-F1
#
_entry.id   AF-A0A2D5KAQ0-F1
#
_cell.length_a   1.000
_cell.length_b   1.000
_cell.length_c   1.000
_cell.angle_alpha   90.00
_cell.angle_beta   90.00
_cell.angle_gamma   90.00
#
_symmetry.space_group_name_H-M   'P 1'
#
loop_
_entity.id
_entity.type
_entity.pdbx_description
1 polymer ?
#
loop_
_entity_poly.entity_id
_entity_poly.type
_entity_poly.pdbx_seq_one_letter_code
_entity_poly.pdbx_strand_id
1 'polypeptide(L)'
;MKYIINNRNGKLNVFILALAVIFLIRCSNEGNIIEYYPDGSIKIEGDTLNGEYFQYYENGNVEIHGFYKNGRKDSTWTKYFESGKVEGLQQYKSGVEHGFFKVYNEEGKLVIDSEFINGKLDSVRTAAPW
;
A
#
# COMPACT_ATOMS: atom_id res chain seq x y z
N MET A 1 6.25 -68.82 -7.60
CA MET A 1 6.75 -67.45 -7.83
C MET A 1 6.07 -66.52 -6.84
N LYS A 2 6.82 -65.89 -5.94
CA LYS A 2 6.31 -64.89 -4.97
C LYS A 2 6.83 -63.53 -5.41
N TYR A 3 5.94 -62.59 -5.72
CA TYR A 3 6.31 -61.17 -5.87
C TYR A 3 6.12 -60.49 -4.53
N ILE A 4 7.22 -60.20 -3.83
CA ILE A 4 7.25 -59.36 -2.64
C ILE A 4 7.49 -57.92 -3.12
N ILE A 5 6.47 -57.07 -3.05
CA ILE A 5 6.63 -55.64 -3.32
C ILE A 5 7.09 -54.97 -2.02
N ASN A 6 8.38 -54.67 -1.94
CA ASN A 6 8.96 -53.80 -0.93
C ASN A 6 8.65 -52.35 -1.29
N ASN A 7 7.66 -51.73 -0.63
CA ASN A 7 7.45 -50.29 -0.74
C ASN A 7 8.16 -49.55 0.39
N ARG A 8 9.30 -48.92 0.09
CA ARG A 8 9.99 -47.97 0.99
C ARG A 8 9.22 -46.65 1.03
N ASN A 9 8.14 -46.62 1.78
CA ASN A 9 7.33 -45.41 2.02
C ASN A 9 8.01 -44.46 3.02
N GLY A 10 9.03 -43.74 2.58
CA GLY A 10 9.67 -42.67 3.36
C GLY A 10 9.95 -41.37 2.60
N LYS A 11 9.82 -41.37 1.26
CA LYS A 11 10.15 -40.21 0.41
C LYS A 11 8.94 -39.54 -0.26
N LEU A 12 7.75 -40.13 -0.15
CA LEU A 12 6.55 -39.63 -0.84
C LEU A 12 5.88 -38.43 -0.12
N ASN A 13 6.13 -38.23 1.18
CA ASN A 13 5.50 -37.13 1.94
C ASN A 13 6.19 -35.77 1.77
N VAL A 14 7.51 -35.72 1.59
CA VAL A 14 8.25 -34.44 1.54
C VAL A 14 8.02 -33.69 0.23
N PHE A 15 7.87 -34.40 -0.90
CA PHE A 15 7.59 -33.76 -2.20
C PHE A 15 6.17 -33.20 -2.28
N ILE A 16 5.17 -33.89 -1.71
CA ILE A 16 3.79 -33.41 -1.66
C ILE A 16 3.68 -32.20 -0.72
N LEU A 17 4.38 -32.21 0.41
CA LEU A 17 4.49 -31.05 1.31
C LEU A 17 5.18 -29.86 0.65
N ALA A 18 6.29 -30.08 -0.09
CA ALA A 18 7.00 -29.00 -0.78
C ALA A 18 6.16 -28.35 -1.89
N LEU A 19 5.40 -29.14 -2.67
CA LEU A 19 4.47 -28.61 -3.67
C LEU A 19 3.28 -27.90 -3.01
N ALA A 20 2.77 -28.39 -1.88
CA ALA A 20 1.71 -27.72 -1.13
C ALA A 20 2.19 -26.37 -0.56
N VAL A 21 3.43 -26.27 -0.07
CA VAL A 21 4.02 -25.00 0.39
C VAL A 21 4.22 -24.03 -0.78
N ILE A 22 4.68 -24.50 -1.94
CA ILE A 22 4.79 -23.65 -3.16
C ILE A 22 3.40 -23.17 -3.64
N PHE A 23 2.37 -24.01 -3.50
CA PHE A 23 0.98 -23.65 -3.82
C PHE A 23 0.37 -22.67 -2.80
N LEU A 24 0.72 -22.81 -1.50
CA LEU A 24 0.33 -21.87 -0.44
C LEU A 24 1.01 -20.50 -0.61
N ILE A 25 2.29 -20.47 -1.00
CA ILE A 25 3.02 -19.22 -1.31
C ILE A 25 2.45 -18.54 -2.56
N ARG A 26 1.99 -19.31 -3.55
CA ARG A 26 1.34 -18.76 -4.75
C ARG A 26 -0.03 -18.12 -4.48
N CYS A 27 -0.63 -18.35 -3.31
CA CYS A 27 -1.95 -17.81 -2.94
C CYS A 27 -1.87 -16.42 -2.28
N SER A 28 -0.68 -15.89 -1.94
CA SER A 28 -0.53 -14.65 -1.17
C SER A 28 -0.15 -13.40 -1.99
N ASN A 29 -0.15 -13.46 -3.33
CA ASN A 29 0.27 -12.32 -4.16
C ASN A 29 -0.88 -11.48 -4.72
N GLU A 30 -2.13 -11.80 -4.37
CA GLU A 30 -3.28 -10.98 -4.77
C GLU A 30 -3.23 -9.63 -4.04
N GLY A 31 -2.82 -8.58 -4.74
CA GLY A 31 -2.80 -7.21 -4.19
C GLY A 31 -1.42 -6.56 -4.18
N ASN A 32 -0.33 -7.32 -4.23
CA ASN A 32 1.02 -6.75 -4.27
C ASN A 32 1.31 -6.11 -5.63
N ILE A 33 1.75 -4.85 -5.61
CA ILE A 33 2.14 -4.07 -6.78
C ILE A 33 3.61 -3.67 -6.64
N ILE A 34 4.36 -3.75 -7.74
CA ILE A 34 5.66 -3.09 -7.90
C ILE A 34 5.70 -2.53 -9.32
N GLU A 35 5.92 -1.23 -9.46
CA GLU A 35 6.18 -0.56 -10.73
C GLU A 35 7.54 0.13 -10.68
N TYR A 36 8.19 0.23 -11.83
CA TYR A 36 9.53 0.81 -11.96
C TYR A 36 9.54 1.98 -12.93
N TYR A 37 10.46 2.91 -12.71
CA TYR A 37 10.86 3.91 -13.69
C TYR A 37 11.70 3.30 -14.83
N PRO A 38 11.89 4.02 -15.95
CA PRO A 38 12.70 3.53 -17.08
C PRO A 38 14.15 3.17 -16.73
N ASP A 39 14.71 3.77 -15.67
CA ASP A 39 16.06 3.49 -15.17
C ASP A 39 16.13 2.25 -14.25
N GLY A 40 15.00 1.64 -13.93
CA GLY A 40 14.87 0.48 -13.06
C GLY A 40 14.71 0.79 -11.57
N SER A 41 14.66 2.06 -11.17
CA SER A 41 14.31 2.46 -9.80
C SER A 41 12.82 2.21 -9.53
N ILE A 42 12.45 1.97 -8.26
CA ILE A 42 11.06 1.69 -7.87
C ILE A 42 10.25 2.98 -7.94
N LYS A 43 9.12 2.92 -8.66
CA LYS A 43 8.14 4.01 -8.77
C LYS A 43 6.99 3.81 -7.80
N ILE A 44 6.47 2.60 -7.71
CA ILE A 44 5.35 2.24 -6.83
C ILE A 44 5.67 0.88 -6.21
N GLU A 45 5.39 0.71 -4.93
CA GLU A 45 5.36 -0.61 -4.31
C GLU A 45 4.31 -0.69 -3.20
N GLY A 46 3.81 -1.88 -2.91
CA GLY A 46 2.96 -2.11 -1.74
C GLY A 46 1.88 -3.16 -1.96
N ASP A 47 0.97 -3.24 -0.99
CA ASP A 47 -0.18 -4.14 -1.02
C ASP A 47 -1.48 -3.34 -1.16
N THR A 48 -2.06 -3.39 -2.36
CA THR A 48 -3.32 -2.73 -2.71
C THR A 48 -4.55 -3.41 -2.11
N LEU A 49 -4.40 -4.59 -1.50
CA LEU A 49 -5.47 -5.31 -0.84
C LEU A 49 -5.50 -5.01 0.66
N ASN A 50 -4.42 -5.27 1.39
CA ASN A 50 -4.36 -5.14 2.85
C ASN A 50 -2.98 -4.74 3.39
N GLY A 51 -2.38 -3.66 2.88
CA GLY A 51 -1.12 -3.19 3.43
C GLY A 51 -0.76 -1.76 3.06
N GLU A 52 0.50 -1.43 3.34
CA GLU A 52 1.09 -0.15 2.99
C GLU A 52 1.26 -0.04 1.48
N TYR A 53 1.16 1.19 0.99
CA TYR A 53 1.36 1.61 -0.38
C TYR A 53 2.31 2.79 -0.40
N PHE A 54 3.30 2.70 -1.27
CA PHE A 54 4.30 3.74 -1.51
C PHE A 54 4.33 4.09 -2.98
N GLN A 55 4.40 5.39 -3.26
CA GLN A 55 4.81 5.95 -4.54
C GLN A 55 6.03 6.81 -4.28
N TYR A 56 7.01 6.73 -5.17
CA TYR A 56 8.29 7.44 -5.07
C TYR A 56 8.43 8.43 -6.20
N TYR A 57 9.19 9.50 -5.96
CA TYR A 57 9.76 10.36 -6.98
C TYR A 57 10.96 9.67 -7.65
N GLU A 58 11.38 10.17 -8.82
CA GLU A 58 12.58 9.66 -9.53
C GLU A 58 13.87 9.81 -8.70
N ASN A 59 13.91 10.74 -7.75
CA ASN A 59 15.04 10.91 -6.83
C ASN A 59 15.06 9.87 -5.69
N GLY A 60 14.06 8.97 -5.62
CA GLY A 60 13.91 7.93 -4.61
C GLY A 60 13.19 8.36 -3.33
N ASN A 61 12.84 9.64 -3.18
CA ASN A 61 12.05 10.11 -2.03
C ASN A 61 10.59 9.66 -2.17
N VAL A 62 9.93 9.40 -1.06
CA VAL A 62 8.51 9.05 -1.03
C VAL A 62 7.68 10.24 -1.51
N GLU A 63 6.85 10.05 -2.52
CA GLU A 63 5.85 11.01 -3.00
C GLU A 63 4.51 10.79 -2.28
N ILE A 64 4.07 9.53 -2.19
CA ILE A 64 2.79 9.16 -1.54
C ILE A 64 3.02 7.97 -0.62
N HIS A 65 2.43 8.02 0.57
CA HIS A 65 2.34 6.90 1.49
C HIS A 65 0.91 6.76 2.03
N GLY A 66 0.41 5.54 2.11
CA GLY A 66 -0.87 5.28 2.74
C GLY A 66 -1.17 3.78 2.86
N PHE A 67 -2.36 3.47 3.37
CA PHE A 67 -2.74 2.10 3.65
C PHE A 67 -3.99 1.69 2.85
N TYR A 68 -4.01 0.45 2.38
CA TYR A 68 -5.19 -0.21 1.82
C TYR A 68 -5.76 -1.23 2.80
N LYS A 69 -7.09 -1.30 2.86
CA LYS A 69 -7.84 -2.31 3.60
C LYS A 69 -8.97 -2.84 2.73
N ASN A 70 -9.00 -4.15 2.50
CA ASN A 70 -9.95 -4.83 1.62
C ASN A 70 -10.05 -4.19 0.22
N GLY A 71 -8.91 -3.82 -0.37
CA GLY A 71 -8.87 -3.25 -1.72
C GLY A 71 -9.22 -1.76 -1.79
N ARG A 72 -9.32 -1.06 -0.65
CA ARG A 72 -9.76 0.33 -0.58
C ARG A 72 -8.82 1.17 0.28
N LYS A 73 -8.61 2.42 -0.09
CA LYS A 73 -7.86 3.39 0.73
C LYS A 73 -8.45 3.48 2.13
N ASP A 74 -7.60 3.45 3.14
CA ASP A 74 -7.99 3.55 4.53
C ASP A 74 -6.93 4.33 5.33
N SER A 75 -7.29 4.75 6.54
CA SER A 75 -6.41 5.50 7.45
C SER A 75 -5.94 6.84 6.84
N THR A 76 -4.68 7.24 7.08
CA THR A 76 -4.16 8.53 6.60
C THR A 76 -3.28 8.31 5.39
N TRP A 77 -3.59 9.02 4.31
CA TRP A 77 -2.78 9.13 3.11
C TRP A 77 -1.99 10.42 3.16
N THR A 78 -0.67 10.30 3.01
CA THR A 78 0.27 11.42 3.07
C THR A 78 0.89 11.61 1.70
N LYS A 79 0.87 12.85 1.23
CA LYS A 79 1.64 13.32 0.08
C LYS A 79 2.80 14.15 0.59
N TYR A 80 3.98 13.93 0.05
CA TYR A 80 5.19 14.67 0.38
C TYR A 80 5.66 15.44 -0.84
N PHE A 81 6.33 16.56 -0.61
CA PHE A 81 7.14 17.24 -1.59
C PHE A 81 8.41 16.42 -1.89
N GLU A 82 9.08 16.71 -3.01
CA GLU A 82 10.40 16.13 -3.32
C GLU A 82 11.44 16.40 -2.21
N SER A 83 11.26 17.46 -1.43
CA SER A 83 12.09 17.79 -0.26
C SER A 83 11.93 16.82 0.92
N GLY A 84 10.93 15.93 0.87
CA GLY A 84 10.53 15.02 1.95
C GLY A 84 9.59 15.66 2.98
N LYS A 85 9.25 16.95 2.83
CA LYS A 85 8.28 17.63 3.69
C LYS A 85 6.86 17.22 3.32
N VAL A 86 5.96 17.22 4.30
CA VAL A 86 4.54 16.91 4.07
C VAL A 86 3.90 18.02 3.22
N GLU A 87 3.35 17.65 2.07
CA GLU A 87 2.54 18.51 1.21
C GLU A 87 1.06 18.40 1.59
N GLY A 88 0.58 17.17 1.83
CA GLY A 88 -0.83 16.93 2.04
C GLY A 88 -1.10 15.73 2.93
N LEU A 89 -2.19 15.81 3.70
CA LEU A 89 -2.71 14.70 4.49
C LEU A 89 -4.22 14.57 4.22
N GLN A 90 -4.66 13.37 3.89
CA GLN A 90 -6.08 13.05 3.66
C GLN A 90 -6.44 11.77 4.40
N GLN A 91 -7.52 11.81 5.19
CA GLN A 91 -8.04 10.60 5.82
C GLN A 91 -9.08 9.91 4.95
N TYR A 92 -9.00 8.59 4.89
CA TYR A 92 -9.93 7.70 4.22
C TYR A 92 -10.46 6.65 5.18
N LYS A 93 -11.70 6.23 4.94
CA LYS A 93 -12.32 5.07 5.60
C LYS A 93 -13.03 4.25 4.55
N SER A 94 -12.59 3.01 4.34
CA SER A 94 -13.21 2.10 3.37
C SER A 94 -13.36 2.69 1.95
N GLY A 95 -12.35 3.46 1.52
CA GLY A 95 -12.25 4.09 0.20
C GLY A 95 -12.89 5.47 0.09
N VAL A 96 -13.47 5.99 1.16
CA VAL A 96 -14.19 7.27 1.16
C VAL A 96 -13.48 8.27 2.07
N GLU A 97 -13.36 9.52 1.62
CA GLU A 97 -12.77 10.61 2.41
C GLU A 97 -13.56 10.80 3.71
N HIS A 98 -12.86 10.74 4.83
CA HIS A 98 -13.45 10.83 6.15
C HIS A 98 -12.43 11.30 7.18
N GLY A 99 -12.69 12.41 7.85
CA GLY A 99 -11.79 13.05 8.80
C GLY A 99 -11.08 14.25 8.16
N PHE A 100 -9.85 14.52 8.58
CA PHE A 100 -9.16 15.74 8.15
C PHE A 100 -8.66 15.67 6.70
N PHE A 101 -8.59 16.84 6.08
CA PHE A 101 -7.85 17.15 4.87
C PHE A 101 -6.98 18.37 5.14
N LYS A 102 -5.67 18.23 4.99
CA LYS A 102 -4.70 19.30 5.26
C LYS A 102 -3.73 19.45 4.11
N VAL A 103 -3.42 20.70 3.75
CA VAL A 103 -2.39 21.03 2.76
C VAL A 103 -1.43 22.03 3.36
N TYR A 104 -0.14 21.80 3.14
CA TYR A 104 0.96 22.65 3.59
C TYR A 104 1.74 23.16 2.38
N ASN A 105 2.40 24.30 2.53
CA ASN A 105 3.40 24.75 1.55
C ASN A 105 4.78 24.16 1.88
N GLU A 106 5.78 24.39 1.01
CA GLU A 106 7.17 23.93 1.19
C GLU A 106 7.87 24.50 2.45
N GLU A 107 7.34 25.57 3.05
CA GLU A 107 7.82 26.11 4.32
C GLU A 107 7.23 25.36 5.53
N GLY A 108 6.28 24.45 5.30
CA GLY A 108 5.53 23.72 6.33
C GLY A 108 4.35 24.51 6.90
N LYS A 109 3.98 25.65 6.29
CA LYS A 109 2.82 26.44 6.71
C LYS A 109 1.54 25.79 6.21
N LEU A 110 0.58 25.62 7.11
CA LEU A 110 -0.76 25.12 6.80
C LEU A 110 -1.50 26.14 5.91
N VAL A 111 -1.86 25.70 4.70
CA VAL A 111 -2.59 26.49 3.70
C VAL A 111 -4.07 26.14 3.73
N ILE A 112 -4.40 24.85 3.86
CA ILE A 112 -5.77 24.34 3.88
C ILE A 112 -5.94 23.43 5.09
N ASP A 113 -7.02 23.63 5.85
CA ASP A 113 -7.50 22.73 6.90
C ASP A 113 -9.01 22.58 6.77
N SER A 114 -9.43 21.38 6.41
CA SER A 114 -10.82 21.02 6.17
C SER A 114 -11.15 19.66 6.78
N GLU A 115 -12.44 19.38 6.91
CA GLU A 115 -12.94 18.09 7.39
C GLU A 115 -13.94 17.52 6.41
N PHE A 116 -13.87 16.22 6.17
CA PHE A 116 -14.77 15.47 5.29
C PHE A 116 -15.54 14.42 6.10
N ILE A 117 -16.83 14.27 5.79
CA ILE A 117 -17.67 13.19 6.32
C ILE A 117 -18.34 12.49 5.15
N ASN A 118 -18.01 11.20 4.96
CA ASN A 118 -18.58 10.36 3.90
C ASN A 118 -18.40 10.95 2.49
N GLY A 119 -17.21 11.47 2.20
CA GLY A 119 -16.86 12.02 0.89
C GLY A 119 -17.39 13.43 0.64
N LYS A 120 -18.01 14.06 1.64
CA LYS A 120 -18.52 15.44 1.54
C LYS A 120 -17.72 16.34 2.46
N LEU A 121 -17.35 17.50 1.95
CA LEU A 121 -16.78 18.57 2.76
C LEU A 121 -17.79 18.95 3.85
N ASP A 122 -17.39 18.79 5.10
CA ASP A 122 -18.19 19.09 6.29
C ASP A 122 -17.86 20.49 6.82
N SER A 123 -16.58 20.80 6.99
CA SER A 123 -16.14 22.11 7.47
C SER A 123 -14.81 22.54 6.87
N VAL A 124 -14.61 23.86 6.79
CA VAL A 124 -13.33 24.49 6.43
C VAL A 124 -12.89 25.32 7.63
N ARG A 125 -11.74 24.98 8.22
CA ARG A 125 -11.20 25.61 9.43
C ARG A 125 -10.16 26.67 9.10
N THR A 126 -9.41 26.49 8.01
CA THR A 126 -8.45 27.50 7.54
C THR A 126 -8.29 27.37 6.03
N ALA A 127 -8.38 28.50 5.34
CA ALA A 127 -7.88 28.68 3.98
C ALA A 127 -7.02 29.94 4.03
N ALA A 128 -5.69 29.79 4.10
CA ALA A 128 -4.81 30.95 4.04
C ALA A 128 -4.94 31.56 2.64
N PRO A 129 -5.21 32.87 2.52
CA PRO A 129 -5.11 33.52 1.22
C PRO A 129 -3.67 33.39 0.72
N TRP A 130 -3.55 32.89 -0.50
CA TRP A 130 -2.31 32.73 -1.28
C TRP A 130 -1.51 34.03 -1.37
#